data_AF-A0A6P8ARL8-F1
#
_entry.id   AF-A0A6P8ARL8-F1
#
_cell.length_a   1.000
_cell.length_b   1.000
_cell.length_c   1.000
_cell.angle_alpha   90.00
_cell.angle_beta   90.00
_cell.angle_gamma   90.00
#
_symmetry.space_group_name_H-M   'P 1'
#
loop_
_entity.id
_entity.type
_entity.pdbx_description
1 polymer ?
#
loop_
_entity_poly.entity_id
_entity_poly.type
_entity_poly.pdbx_seq_one_letter_code
_entity_poly.pdbx_strand_id
1 'polypeptide(L)'
;MGLDQVELFVLRGDDADGDHGYLNAVSLILGRIINECFGRETVAPDAWNFLFGLLRDWCSALPSRFAPFAREERGLGLALPAVWMLQDCHGGPFIRDEATQQELVRPAMAFSHQVRAARLLFRQHPLALTQTSCRRTMATISQKPTTEPVVIKPSAVEIKNNILSSRNLELAVRHLHADGLVVVEDAVPHADLDALNAKMVPDARYLQSLGEDGPFNYNQGNLQQDPPPVAEYFFPSIFTNKIATQITSSILGPRPKWTFCSANSAMPPSSPDSPPQRQPVHSDADFDHPHHPFALVVNVPLVTMTPRNGSTELWLGTHHLSNLSAQEGAHGERASGRIKQRLLDARKEERGPCQPVVKKGSIVVRDLRLWHAGMPNLSADEVRVMLAFIHFAPWYRNPMRLRLGEDVKGRIEHVSGELDVPVDWVGREEVLGEYLRRGFGNSYDFGQEA
;
A
#
# COMPACT_ATOMS: atom_id res chain seq x y z
N MET A 1 7.02 35.51 44.16
CA MET A 1 7.59 35.53 42.80
C MET A 1 6.63 34.77 41.92
N GLY A 2 6.07 35.43 40.90
CA GLY A 2 5.05 34.84 40.03
C GLY A 2 5.63 33.81 39.07
N LEU A 3 4.83 32.80 38.75
CA LEU A 3 5.15 31.67 37.87
C LEU A 3 5.67 32.09 36.47
N ASP A 4 5.44 33.32 36.04
CA ASP A 4 5.84 33.83 34.72
C ASP A 4 7.35 34.13 34.58
N GLN A 5 8.07 34.39 35.67
CA GLN A 5 9.51 34.70 35.58
C GLN A 5 10.40 33.45 35.56
N VAL A 6 9.93 32.34 36.14
CA VAL A 6 10.67 31.08 36.19
C VAL A 6 10.62 30.35 34.83
N GLU A 7 9.50 30.41 34.11
CA GLU A 7 9.42 29.85 32.74
C GLU A 7 10.32 30.59 31.74
N LEU A 8 10.45 31.91 31.85
CA LEU A 8 11.24 32.71 30.90
C LEU A 8 12.75 32.46 31.04
N PHE A 9 13.22 32.16 32.26
CA PHE A 9 14.61 31.82 32.56
C PHE A 9 15.00 30.44 31.98
N VAL A 10 14.13 29.45 32.15
CA VAL A 10 14.34 28.08 31.63
C VAL A 10 14.32 28.04 30.10
N LEU A 11 13.52 28.90 29.45
CA LEU A 11 13.41 28.94 27.99
C LEU A 11 14.51 29.77 27.30
N ARG A 12 15.32 30.51 28.04
CA ARG A 12 16.52 31.20 27.53
C ARG A 12 17.78 30.34 27.55
N GLY A 13 17.78 29.23 28.29
CA GLY A 13 18.92 28.32 28.39
C GLY A 13 20.04 28.79 29.34
N ASP A 14 19.75 29.74 30.24
CA ASP A 14 20.77 30.37 31.10
C ASP A 14 21.08 29.59 32.39
N ASP A 15 20.22 28.64 32.80
CA ASP A 15 20.46 27.75 33.93
C ASP A 15 20.63 26.28 33.46
N ALA A 16 21.80 25.70 33.77
CA ALA A 16 22.19 24.29 33.68
C ALA A 16 22.74 23.74 32.33
N ASP A 17 24.05 23.44 32.38
CA ASP A 17 24.84 22.50 31.55
C ASP A 17 24.77 22.58 30.01
N GLY A 18 25.51 23.56 29.48
CA GLY A 18 26.08 23.48 28.13
C GLY A 18 25.08 23.54 26.98
N ASP A 19 25.57 23.21 25.77
CA ASP A 19 24.85 23.31 24.49
C ASP A 19 23.48 22.58 24.50
N HIS A 20 23.28 21.62 25.39
CA HIS A 20 22.03 20.87 25.57
C HIS A 20 20.87 21.71 26.15
N GLY A 21 21.14 22.70 27.00
CA GLY A 21 20.11 23.57 27.57
C GLY A 21 19.39 24.40 26.49
N TYR A 22 20.15 24.98 25.57
CA TYR A 22 19.61 25.73 24.43
C TYR A 22 18.78 24.84 23.49
N LEU A 23 19.19 23.58 23.30
CA LEU A 23 18.48 22.60 22.46
C LEU A 23 17.15 22.14 23.06
N ASN A 24 17.12 21.94 24.38
CA ASN A 24 15.90 21.54 25.06
C ASN A 24 14.86 22.68 25.04
N ALA A 25 15.31 23.93 25.26
CA ALA A 25 14.45 25.11 25.19
C ALA A 25 13.71 25.24 23.85
N VAL A 26 14.39 25.07 22.69
CA VAL A 26 13.70 25.18 21.39
C VAL A 26 12.70 24.06 21.15
N SER A 27 12.98 22.85 21.64
CA SER A 27 12.04 21.73 21.54
C SER A 27 10.74 22.01 22.30
N LEU A 28 10.83 22.63 23.48
CA LEU A 28 9.67 23.06 24.26
C LEU A 28 8.89 24.21 23.59
N ILE A 29 9.59 25.21 23.05
CA ILE A 29 8.95 26.33 22.32
C ILE A 29 8.21 25.82 21.08
N LEU A 30 8.85 24.96 20.28
CA LEU A 30 8.24 24.38 19.08
C LEU A 30 7.07 23.46 19.42
N GLY A 31 7.18 22.67 20.50
CA GLY A 31 6.08 21.85 21.00
C GLY A 31 4.84 22.68 21.36
N ARG A 32 5.04 23.83 22.04
CA ARG A 32 3.95 24.77 22.35
C ARG A 32 3.33 25.38 21.09
N ILE A 33 4.14 25.76 20.10
CA ILE A 33 3.65 26.28 18.82
C ILE A 33 2.83 25.23 18.08
N ILE A 34 3.31 23.99 17.99
CA ILE A 34 2.58 22.90 17.33
C ILE A 34 1.25 22.65 18.06
N ASN A 35 1.27 22.55 19.38
CA ASN A 35 0.05 22.30 20.14
C ASN A 35 -0.98 23.42 20.00
N GLU A 36 -0.55 24.69 19.96
CA GLU A 36 -1.49 25.81 19.73
C GLU A 36 -1.97 25.89 18.27
N CYS A 37 -1.13 25.58 17.29
CA CYS A 37 -1.51 25.60 15.88
C CYS A 37 -2.40 24.43 15.45
N PHE A 38 -2.28 23.27 16.11
CA PHE A 38 -3.00 22.04 15.73
C PHE A 38 -4.04 21.60 16.76
N GLY A 39 -4.01 22.15 17.97
CA GLY A 39 -4.98 21.85 19.04
C GLY A 39 -6.24 22.71 19.02
N ARG A 40 -6.30 23.75 18.18
CA ARG A 40 -7.46 24.66 18.04
C ARG A 40 -7.77 24.94 16.57
N GLU A 41 -9.04 25.23 16.25
CA GLU A 41 -9.46 25.59 14.89
C GLU A 41 -8.83 26.91 14.39
N THR A 42 -8.55 27.85 15.30
CA THR A 42 -7.88 29.11 15.00
C THR A 42 -6.95 29.54 16.13
N VAL A 43 -5.76 30.07 15.79
CA VAL A 43 -4.79 30.59 16.76
C VAL A 43 -5.11 32.06 17.04
N ALA A 44 -5.27 32.42 18.31
CA ALA A 44 -5.47 33.81 18.70
C ALA A 44 -4.23 34.66 18.36
N PRO A 45 -4.37 35.88 17.78
CA PRO A 45 -3.25 36.73 17.40
C PRO A 45 -2.27 37.01 18.56
N ASP A 46 -2.79 37.21 19.78
CA ASP A 46 -1.95 37.49 20.95
C ASP A 46 -1.13 36.27 21.38
N ALA A 47 -1.72 35.07 21.30
CA ALA A 47 -1.03 33.81 21.56
C ALA A 47 0.07 33.56 20.52
N TRP A 48 -0.22 33.84 19.24
CA TRP A 48 0.78 33.75 18.18
C TRP A 48 1.93 34.74 18.41
N ASN A 49 1.63 36.00 18.70
CA ASN A 49 2.63 37.02 18.95
C ASN A 49 3.53 36.68 20.14
N PHE A 50 2.94 36.13 21.21
CA PHE A 50 3.69 35.68 22.37
C PHE A 50 4.64 34.51 22.05
N LEU A 51 4.13 33.45 21.41
CA LEU A 51 4.92 32.27 21.05
C LEU A 51 6.01 32.59 20.01
N PHE A 52 5.67 33.44 19.05
CA PHE A 52 6.63 33.95 18.08
C PHE A 52 7.70 34.83 18.74
N GLY A 53 7.32 35.62 19.75
CA GLY A 53 8.23 36.37 20.60
C GLY A 53 9.23 35.46 21.32
N LEU A 54 8.75 34.39 21.96
CA LEU A 54 9.62 33.40 22.63
C LEU A 54 10.62 32.76 21.67
N LEU A 55 10.17 32.38 20.47
CA LEU A 55 11.05 31.79 19.46
C LEU A 55 12.09 32.78 18.94
N ARG A 56 11.70 34.05 18.75
CA ARG A 56 12.61 35.12 18.31
C ARG A 56 13.67 35.42 19.37
N ASP A 57 13.25 35.47 20.62
CA ASP A 57 14.14 35.75 21.75
C ASP A 57 15.12 34.58 21.99
N TRP A 58 14.68 33.34 21.82
CA TRP A 58 15.58 32.18 21.80
C TRP A 58 16.58 32.25 20.65
N CYS A 59 16.13 32.58 19.43
CA CYS A 59 17.01 32.72 18.27
C CYS A 59 18.05 33.83 18.44
N SER A 60 17.71 34.94 19.10
CA SER A 60 18.65 36.04 19.34
C SER A 60 19.64 35.74 20.46
N ALA A 61 19.30 34.82 21.36
CA ALA A 61 20.17 34.34 22.43
C ALA A 61 21.11 33.20 22.02
N LEU A 62 21.01 32.68 20.77
CA LEU A 62 21.88 31.61 20.28
C LEU A 62 23.37 32.03 20.33
N PRO A 63 24.24 31.26 21.01
CA PRO A 63 25.67 31.52 20.99
C PRO A 63 26.22 31.49 19.56
N SER A 64 27.21 32.35 19.27
CA SER A 64 27.81 32.49 17.93
C SER A 64 28.36 31.19 17.34
N ARG A 65 28.76 30.22 18.18
CA ARG A 65 29.21 28.88 17.77
C ARG A 65 28.11 28.03 17.12
N PHE A 66 26.83 28.34 17.32
CA PHE A 66 25.70 27.71 16.61
C PHE A 66 25.42 28.36 15.24
N ALA A 67 26.19 29.38 14.85
CA ALA A 67 26.05 29.99 13.55
C ALA A 67 26.51 29.01 12.44
N PRO A 68 25.80 28.98 11.30
CA PRO A 68 26.23 28.21 10.14
C PRO A 68 27.54 28.77 9.58
N PHE A 69 28.47 27.88 9.21
CA PHE A 69 29.80 28.25 8.72
C PHE A 69 29.81 28.68 7.25
N ALA A 70 28.87 28.17 6.44
CA ALA A 70 28.68 28.66 5.08
C ALA A 70 27.19 28.76 4.72
N ARG A 71 26.86 29.77 3.92
CA ARG A 71 25.51 29.98 3.38
C ARG A 71 25.60 30.19 1.88
N GLU A 72 24.92 29.34 1.12
CA GLU A 72 24.74 29.49 -0.31
C GLU A 72 23.31 29.98 -0.59
N GLU A 73 23.18 31.21 -1.11
CA GLU A 73 21.90 31.75 -1.57
C GLU A 73 21.60 31.21 -2.98
N ARG A 74 20.55 30.40 -3.11
CA ARG A 74 20.18 29.75 -4.39
C ARG A 74 19.10 30.51 -5.17
N GLY A 75 18.62 31.63 -4.63
CA GLY A 75 17.62 32.50 -5.27
C GLY A 75 16.17 32.25 -4.83
N LEU A 76 15.35 33.28 -4.95
CA LEU A 76 13.93 33.26 -4.59
C LEU A 76 13.11 32.49 -5.63
N GLY A 77 12.34 31.49 -5.18
CA GLY A 77 11.45 30.68 -6.02
C GLY A 77 11.74 29.17 -6.00
N LEU A 78 12.94 28.77 -5.58
CA LEU A 78 13.31 27.37 -5.36
C LEU A 78 12.77 26.85 -4.03
N ALA A 79 12.54 25.54 -3.93
CA ALA A 79 12.07 24.88 -2.71
C ALA A 79 13.03 25.08 -1.52
N LEU A 80 14.33 25.28 -1.79
CA LEU A 80 15.36 25.64 -0.83
C LEU A 80 16.13 26.86 -1.32
N PRO A 81 15.66 28.09 -1.02
CA PRO A 81 16.25 29.32 -1.53
C PRO A 81 17.60 29.65 -0.89
N ALA A 82 17.97 28.98 0.19
CA ALA A 82 19.31 29.02 0.77
C ALA A 82 19.68 27.66 1.37
N VAL A 83 20.94 27.27 1.20
CA VAL A 83 21.54 26.08 1.81
C VAL A 83 22.58 26.53 2.83
N TRP A 84 22.54 25.93 4.01
CA TRP A 84 23.39 26.32 5.13
C TRP A 84 24.20 25.10 5.55
N MET A 85 25.53 25.26 5.63
CA MET A 85 26.46 24.25 6.10
C MET A 85 26.80 24.55 7.56
N LEU A 86 26.64 23.56 8.43
CA LEU A 86 26.82 23.68 9.88
C LEU A 86 28.23 23.20 10.28
N GLN A 87 28.79 23.74 11.37
CA GLN A 87 30.09 23.30 11.93
C GLN A 87 29.99 21.93 12.62
N ASP A 88 31.13 21.27 12.82
CA ASP A 88 31.25 19.96 13.47
C ASP A 88 30.67 19.90 14.90
N CYS A 89 30.52 21.03 15.60
CA CYS A 89 29.81 21.05 16.89
C CYS A 89 28.31 20.67 16.78
N HIS A 90 27.76 20.57 15.57
CA HIS A 90 26.40 20.09 15.28
C HIS A 90 26.34 18.56 15.02
N GLY A 91 27.49 17.89 14.99
CA GLY A 91 27.63 16.44 14.99
C GLY A 91 28.78 16.05 15.92
N GLY A 92 28.46 15.71 17.18
CA GLY A 92 29.44 15.56 18.26
C GLY A 92 30.72 14.78 17.89
N PRO A 93 31.89 15.17 18.40
CA PRO A 93 33.16 14.58 18.00
C PRO A 93 33.41 13.24 18.73
N PHE A 94 34.14 12.36 18.02
CA PHE A 94 34.67 11.04 18.42
C PHE A 94 33.74 9.82 18.25
N ILE A 95 33.81 9.21 17.06
CA ILE A 95 33.53 7.79 16.86
C ILE A 95 34.76 7.15 16.19
N ARG A 96 35.59 6.47 17.01
CA ARG A 96 36.44 5.35 16.59
C ARG A 96 35.98 4.14 17.41
N ASP A 97 34.84 3.57 17.07
CA ASP A 97 34.60 2.12 17.18
C ASP A 97 33.24 1.73 16.55
N GLU A 98 33.19 0.56 15.93
CA GLU A 98 32.14 0.14 14.98
C GLU A 98 30.92 -0.57 15.63
N ALA A 99 30.76 -0.54 16.95
CA ALA A 99 29.77 -1.36 17.65
C ALA A 99 28.52 -0.60 18.21
N THR A 100 28.42 0.72 18.04
CA THR A 100 27.31 1.52 18.61
C THR A 100 26.64 2.41 17.56
N GLN A 101 26.04 1.80 16.53
CA GLN A 101 25.44 2.53 15.40
C GLN A 101 23.93 2.81 15.50
N GLN A 102 23.19 2.35 16.52
CA GLN A 102 21.71 2.43 16.46
C GLN A 102 20.97 3.31 17.47
N GLU A 103 21.61 3.87 18.51
CA GLU A 103 20.87 4.65 19.52
C GLU A 103 21.12 6.17 19.57
N LEU A 104 22.08 6.73 18.83
CA LEU A 104 22.43 8.16 18.93
C LEU A 104 22.24 9.00 17.64
N VAL A 105 21.75 8.39 16.55
CA VAL A 105 21.51 9.10 15.26
C VAL A 105 20.17 9.89 15.26
N ARG A 106 19.27 9.61 16.21
CA ARG A 106 17.93 10.22 16.28
C ARG A 106 17.91 11.70 16.72
N PRO A 107 18.73 12.18 17.69
CA PRO A 107 18.67 13.58 18.14
C PRO A 107 19.28 14.58 17.15
N ALA A 108 20.34 14.22 16.42
CA ALA A 108 21.06 15.13 15.52
C ALA A 108 20.26 15.46 14.23
N MET A 109 19.54 14.48 13.67
CA MET A 109 18.62 14.74 12.56
C MET A 109 17.43 15.62 12.99
N ALA A 110 16.93 15.45 14.21
CA ALA A 110 15.87 16.28 14.77
C ALA A 110 16.29 17.76 14.88
N PHE A 111 17.54 18.03 15.26
CA PHE A 111 18.09 19.39 15.32
C PHE A 111 18.11 20.10 13.95
N SER A 112 18.56 19.41 12.89
CA SER A 112 18.59 19.98 11.53
C SER A 112 17.18 20.32 11.00
N HIS A 113 16.17 19.54 11.39
CA HIS A 113 14.78 19.75 11.00
C HIS A 113 14.10 20.86 11.81
N GLN A 114 14.37 20.96 13.12
CA GLN A 114 13.80 21.97 14.01
C GLN A 114 14.31 23.39 13.68
N VAL A 115 15.61 23.56 13.39
CA VAL A 115 16.18 24.84 12.95
C VAL A 115 15.63 25.26 11.58
N ARG A 116 15.34 24.29 10.70
CA ARG A 116 14.68 24.51 9.40
C ARG A 116 13.24 25.01 9.55
N ALA A 117 12.49 24.42 10.48
CA ALA A 117 11.10 24.80 10.78
C ALA A 117 11.02 26.22 11.35
N ALA A 118 11.91 26.58 12.29
CA ALA A 118 11.99 27.92 12.85
C ALA A 118 12.28 28.98 11.76
N ARG A 119 13.25 28.74 10.85
CA ARG A 119 13.58 29.70 9.78
C ARG A 119 12.50 29.87 8.70
N LEU A 120 11.68 28.84 8.44
CA LEU A 120 10.52 28.95 7.53
C LEU A 120 9.43 29.86 8.10
N LEU A 121 9.27 29.86 9.43
CA LEU A 121 8.35 30.76 10.14
C LEU A 121 8.82 32.22 10.11
N PHE A 122 10.13 32.50 10.13
CA PHE A 122 10.69 33.86 10.14
C PHE A 122 10.62 34.62 8.80
N ARG A 123 10.28 33.98 7.67
CA ARG A 123 10.19 34.68 6.37
C ARG A 123 8.83 35.33 6.09
N GLN A 124 7.87 35.26 7.01
CA GLN A 124 6.57 35.93 6.88
C GLN A 124 6.51 37.15 7.84
N HIS A 125 6.88 38.35 7.34
CA HIS A 125 6.58 39.61 8.02
C HIS A 125 5.29 40.22 7.43
N PRO A 126 4.51 40.99 8.21
CA PRO A 126 3.11 41.27 7.96
C PRO A 126 2.95 42.57 7.16
N LEU A 127 2.64 42.45 5.87
CA LEU A 127 2.07 43.54 5.10
C LEU A 127 0.78 43.03 4.45
N ALA A 128 -0.31 43.67 4.84
CA ALA A 128 -1.65 43.59 4.26
C ALA A 128 -2.26 42.18 4.17
N LEU A 129 -3.09 41.86 5.16
CA LEU A 129 -4.19 40.89 5.03
C LEU A 129 -5.24 41.44 4.04
N THR A 130 -4.91 41.48 2.77
CA THR A 130 -5.91 41.33 1.70
C THR A 130 -5.89 39.87 1.31
N GLN A 131 -7.03 39.21 1.52
CA GLN A 131 -7.26 37.80 1.25
C GLN A 131 -6.73 37.41 -0.14
N THR A 132 -5.57 36.78 -0.17
CA THR A 132 -5.19 35.87 -1.26
C THR A 132 -4.35 34.78 -0.62
N SER A 133 -5.06 33.76 -0.11
CA SER A 133 -4.48 32.56 0.47
C SER A 133 -3.64 31.83 -0.57
N CYS A 134 -2.37 32.20 -0.74
CA CYS A 134 -1.39 31.33 -1.38
C CYS A 134 -0.95 30.27 -0.35
N ARG A 135 -1.85 29.34 -0.05
CA ARG A 135 -1.50 28.05 0.53
C ARG A 135 -0.66 27.32 -0.51
N ARG A 136 0.67 27.29 -0.34
CA ARG A 136 1.45 26.16 -0.86
C ARG A 136 1.22 24.98 0.08
N THR A 137 0.02 24.40 -0.01
CA THR A 137 -0.18 22.99 0.29
C THR A 137 0.83 22.19 -0.54
N MET A 138 1.36 21.09 0.00
CA MET A 138 1.74 19.96 -0.87
C MET A 138 0.50 19.70 -1.73
N ALA A 139 0.52 20.19 -2.96
CA ALA A 139 -0.66 20.30 -3.81
C ALA A 139 -1.01 18.90 -4.29
N THR A 140 -1.74 18.15 -3.47
CA THR A 140 -2.51 16.98 -3.87
C THR A 140 -3.66 16.64 -2.92
N ILE A 141 -3.88 17.44 -1.86
CA ILE A 141 -5.00 17.26 -0.93
C ILE A 141 -6.01 18.40 -1.13
N SER A 142 -6.60 18.46 -2.32
CA SER A 142 -7.85 19.18 -2.59
C SER A 142 -8.47 18.73 -3.92
N GLN A 143 -8.16 17.53 -4.38
CA GLN A 143 -8.90 16.88 -5.45
C GLN A 143 -9.77 15.81 -4.81
N LYS A 144 -11.05 15.80 -5.15
CA LYS A 144 -11.94 14.70 -4.78
C LYS A 144 -11.26 13.40 -5.24
N PRO A 145 -11.15 12.37 -4.39
CA PRO A 145 -10.51 11.11 -4.77
C PRO A 145 -11.11 10.61 -6.09
N THR A 146 -10.26 10.27 -7.07
CA THR A 146 -10.70 9.77 -8.37
C THR A 146 -11.44 8.46 -8.18
N THR A 147 -12.52 8.17 -8.90
CA THR A 147 -13.16 6.85 -8.78
C THR A 147 -12.35 5.74 -9.42
N GLU A 148 -11.43 6.09 -10.33
CA GLU A 148 -10.54 5.15 -11.01
C GLU A 148 -9.24 4.90 -10.25
N PRO A 149 -8.65 3.70 -10.37
CA PRO A 149 -7.40 3.35 -9.71
C PRO A 149 -6.21 4.06 -10.34
N VAL A 150 -5.17 4.29 -9.53
CA VAL A 150 -3.90 4.78 -10.07
C VAL A 150 -3.16 3.68 -10.80
N VAL A 151 -2.66 4.05 -11.98
CA VAL A 151 -1.89 3.20 -12.87
C VAL A 151 -0.46 3.71 -12.93
N ILE A 152 0.47 2.88 -12.45
CA ILE A 152 1.91 3.07 -12.58
C ILE A 152 2.35 2.49 -13.91
N LYS A 153 3.12 3.27 -14.67
CA LYS A 153 3.80 2.82 -15.88
C LYS A 153 5.31 2.79 -15.60
N PRO A 154 5.88 1.62 -15.29
CA PRO A 154 7.30 1.50 -15.09
C PRO A 154 8.06 1.88 -16.36
N SER A 155 9.21 2.51 -16.20
CA SER A 155 10.16 2.74 -17.27
C SER A 155 10.78 1.43 -17.76
N ALA A 156 11.33 1.43 -18.97
CA ALA A 156 12.05 0.28 -19.52
C ALA A 156 13.21 -0.20 -18.61
N VAL A 157 13.83 0.70 -17.85
CA VAL A 157 14.89 0.36 -16.87
C VAL A 157 14.30 -0.37 -15.66
N GLU A 158 13.17 0.10 -15.14
CA GLU A 158 12.49 -0.56 -14.01
C GLU A 158 12.00 -1.97 -14.40
N ILE A 159 11.45 -2.13 -15.62
CA ILE A 159 11.07 -3.44 -16.15
C ILE A 159 12.30 -4.35 -16.31
N LYS A 160 13.36 -3.87 -16.99
CA LYS A 160 14.58 -4.66 -17.20
C LYS A 160 15.22 -5.12 -15.90
N ASN A 161 15.23 -4.26 -14.88
CA ASN A 161 15.83 -4.56 -13.59
C ASN A 161 14.86 -5.24 -12.61
N ASN A 162 13.59 -5.41 -12.99
CA ASN A 162 12.50 -5.91 -12.15
C ASN A 162 12.38 -5.18 -10.79
N ILE A 163 12.59 -3.86 -10.79
CA ILE A 163 12.56 -3.03 -9.58
C ILE A 163 12.00 -1.65 -9.92
N LEU A 164 11.02 -1.20 -9.15
CA LEU A 164 10.52 0.17 -9.26
C LEU A 164 11.51 1.15 -8.64
N SER A 165 11.61 2.31 -9.28
CA SER A 165 12.24 3.50 -8.73
C SER A 165 11.52 3.94 -7.46
N SER A 166 12.23 4.67 -6.59
CA SER A 166 11.65 5.18 -5.34
C SER A 166 10.38 6.00 -5.56
N ARG A 167 10.27 6.72 -6.69
CA ARG A 167 9.08 7.50 -7.03
C ARG A 167 7.87 6.62 -7.35
N ASN A 168 8.06 5.59 -8.18
CA ASN A 168 6.97 4.67 -8.51
C ASN A 168 6.60 3.78 -7.33
N LEU A 169 7.57 3.36 -6.53
CA LEU A 169 7.31 2.63 -5.30
C LEU A 169 6.50 3.48 -4.30
N GLU A 170 6.86 4.75 -4.15
CA GLU A 170 6.14 5.68 -3.27
C GLU A 170 4.71 5.95 -3.75
N LEU A 171 4.48 6.04 -5.08
CA LEU A 171 3.14 6.06 -5.65
C LEU A 171 2.36 4.78 -5.31
N ALA A 172 2.98 3.61 -5.45
CA ALA A 172 2.34 2.34 -5.12
C ALA A 172 1.91 2.28 -3.65
N VAL A 173 2.82 2.64 -2.74
CA VAL A 173 2.57 2.68 -1.30
C VAL A 173 1.45 3.66 -0.96
N ARG A 174 1.51 4.89 -1.50
CA ARG A 174 0.49 5.92 -1.26
C ARG A 174 -0.90 5.42 -1.66
N HIS A 175 -1.04 4.81 -2.83
CA HIS A 175 -2.34 4.38 -3.34
C HIS A 175 -2.85 3.07 -2.73
N LEU A 176 -1.97 2.18 -2.28
CA LEU A 176 -2.38 1.07 -1.41
C LEU A 176 -2.94 1.59 -0.08
N HIS A 177 -2.32 2.61 0.52
CA HIS A 177 -2.88 3.24 1.72
C HIS A 177 -4.20 3.97 1.45
N ALA A 178 -4.26 4.83 0.44
CA ALA A 178 -5.42 5.68 0.18
C ALA A 178 -6.61 4.91 -0.44
N ASP A 179 -6.32 4.09 -1.44
CA ASP A 179 -7.31 3.45 -2.30
C ASP A 179 -7.45 1.94 -2.05
N GLY A 180 -6.50 1.33 -1.34
CA GLY A 180 -6.48 -0.12 -1.11
C GLY A 180 -6.10 -0.90 -2.37
N LEU A 181 -5.65 -0.23 -3.42
CA LEU A 181 -5.33 -0.83 -4.71
C LEU A 181 -4.37 0.04 -5.53
N VAL A 182 -3.48 -0.61 -6.27
CA VAL A 182 -2.67 0.01 -7.32
C VAL A 182 -2.52 -0.94 -8.50
N VAL A 183 -2.46 -0.38 -9.71
CA VAL A 183 -2.17 -1.11 -10.95
C VAL A 183 -0.77 -0.76 -11.44
N VAL A 184 0.00 -1.75 -11.86
CA VAL A 184 1.30 -1.58 -12.51
C VAL A 184 1.20 -2.18 -13.91
N GLU A 185 1.24 -1.35 -14.95
CA GLU A 185 1.20 -1.79 -16.35
C GLU A 185 2.54 -2.42 -16.77
N ASP A 186 2.47 -3.31 -17.77
CA ASP A 186 3.64 -3.89 -18.47
C ASP A 186 4.69 -4.56 -17.55
N ALA A 187 4.26 -5.01 -16.36
CA ALA A 187 5.11 -5.66 -15.35
C ALA A 187 5.36 -7.15 -15.62
N VAL A 188 4.59 -7.77 -16.54
CA VAL A 188 4.71 -9.18 -16.92
C VAL A 188 4.85 -9.31 -18.44
N PRO A 189 5.84 -10.08 -18.95
CA PRO A 189 5.96 -10.35 -20.38
C PRO A 189 4.72 -11.06 -20.93
N HIS A 190 4.21 -10.58 -22.07
CA HIS A 190 3.02 -11.17 -22.69
C HIS A 190 3.20 -12.63 -23.11
N ALA A 191 4.41 -13.04 -23.50
CA ALA A 191 4.68 -14.40 -23.92
C ALA A 191 4.43 -15.43 -22.80
N ASP A 192 4.79 -15.09 -21.56
CA ASP A 192 4.57 -15.96 -20.40
C ASP A 192 3.07 -16.06 -20.07
N LEU A 193 2.36 -14.93 -20.17
CA LEU A 193 0.90 -14.87 -20.01
C LEU A 193 0.19 -15.71 -21.08
N ASP A 194 0.59 -15.58 -22.34
CA ASP A 194 0.00 -16.31 -23.46
C ASP A 194 0.25 -17.82 -23.35
N ALA A 195 1.46 -18.23 -22.97
CA ALA A 195 1.81 -19.63 -22.73
C ALA A 195 0.98 -20.26 -21.60
N LEU A 196 0.81 -19.54 -20.48
CA LEU A 196 -0.03 -20.02 -19.37
C LEU A 196 -1.52 -20.04 -19.76
N ASN A 197 -2.00 -19.00 -20.44
CA ASN A 197 -3.40 -18.90 -20.86
C ASN A 197 -3.81 -20.01 -21.83
N ALA A 198 -2.89 -20.42 -22.72
CA ALA A 198 -3.10 -21.54 -23.64
C ALA A 198 -3.41 -22.85 -22.91
N LYS A 199 -2.93 -23.03 -21.67
CA LYS A 199 -3.27 -24.18 -20.83
C LYS A 199 -4.52 -23.94 -19.98
N MET A 200 -4.64 -22.76 -19.37
CA MET A 200 -5.71 -22.47 -18.41
C MET A 200 -7.08 -22.23 -19.04
N VAL A 201 -7.16 -21.86 -20.32
CA VAL A 201 -8.44 -21.72 -21.03
C VAL A 201 -9.11 -23.08 -21.28
N PRO A 202 -8.43 -24.11 -21.83
CA PRO A 202 -8.97 -25.46 -21.90
C PRO A 202 -9.40 -26.02 -20.54
N ASP A 203 -8.63 -25.79 -19.48
CA ASP A 203 -8.98 -26.22 -18.12
C ASP A 203 -10.28 -25.57 -17.63
N ALA A 204 -10.44 -24.26 -17.86
CA ALA A 204 -11.66 -23.55 -17.50
C ALA A 204 -12.88 -24.10 -18.25
N ARG A 205 -12.72 -24.46 -19.52
CA ARG A 205 -13.78 -25.06 -20.33
C ARG A 205 -14.13 -26.47 -19.87
N TYR A 206 -13.14 -27.27 -19.50
CA TYR A 206 -13.37 -28.57 -18.89
C TYR A 206 -14.15 -28.43 -17.58
N LEU A 207 -13.71 -27.55 -16.68
CA LEU A 207 -14.40 -27.30 -15.41
C LEU A 207 -15.83 -26.76 -15.61
N GLN A 208 -16.04 -25.86 -16.59
CA GLN A 208 -17.37 -25.39 -16.97
C GLN A 208 -18.27 -26.54 -17.47
N SER A 209 -17.71 -27.52 -18.18
CA SER A 209 -18.48 -28.68 -18.68
C SER A 209 -18.98 -29.61 -17.57
N LEU A 210 -18.47 -29.49 -16.34
CA LEU A 210 -18.94 -30.23 -15.18
C LEU A 210 -20.29 -29.71 -14.64
N GLY A 211 -20.80 -28.58 -15.13
CA GLY A 211 -22.10 -28.05 -14.70
C GLY A 211 -22.10 -27.71 -13.21
N GLU A 212 -23.16 -28.07 -12.47
CA GLU A 212 -23.29 -27.73 -11.04
C GLU A 212 -22.17 -28.30 -10.15
N ASP A 213 -21.46 -29.33 -10.60
CA ASP A 213 -20.31 -29.92 -9.89
C ASP A 213 -19.00 -29.13 -10.10
N GLY A 214 -19.03 -28.07 -10.92
CA GLY A 214 -17.89 -27.19 -11.16
C GLY A 214 -17.60 -26.23 -9.99
N PRO A 215 -16.33 -25.81 -9.79
CA PRO A 215 -15.92 -24.92 -8.68
C PRO A 215 -16.33 -23.46 -8.91
N PHE A 216 -17.62 -23.16 -8.79
CA PHE A 216 -18.18 -21.84 -9.06
C PHE A 216 -18.25 -20.93 -7.82
N ASN A 217 -17.77 -19.70 -7.95
CA ASN A 217 -17.84 -18.66 -6.92
C ASN A 217 -19.11 -17.82 -7.11
N TYR A 218 -20.07 -17.99 -6.19
CA TYR A 218 -21.40 -17.37 -6.16
C TYR A 218 -22.36 -17.76 -7.32
N ASN A 219 -21.87 -17.81 -8.56
CA ASN A 219 -22.64 -18.13 -9.78
C ASN A 219 -21.82 -18.88 -10.85
N GLN A 220 -22.50 -19.53 -11.79
CA GLN A 220 -21.90 -20.34 -12.87
C GLN A 220 -21.08 -19.55 -13.91
N GLY A 221 -21.07 -18.22 -13.83
CA GLY A 221 -20.26 -17.35 -14.68
C GLY A 221 -18.86 -17.06 -14.13
N ASN A 222 -18.59 -17.39 -12.87
CA ASN A 222 -17.31 -17.13 -12.22
C ASN A 222 -16.73 -18.43 -11.65
N LEU A 223 -15.74 -18.98 -12.33
CA LEU A 223 -15.12 -20.26 -12.01
C LEU A 223 -13.82 -20.03 -11.25
N GLN A 224 -13.64 -20.67 -10.11
CA GLN A 224 -12.32 -20.77 -9.47
C GLN A 224 -11.54 -21.91 -10.12
N GLN A 225 -10.30 -21.64 -10.51
CA GLN A 225 -9.41 -22.67 -11.05
C GLN A 225 -7.98 -22.42 -10.60
N ASP A 226 -7.28 -23.47 -10.19
CA ASP A 226 -5.87 -23.36 -9.87
C ASP A 226 -5.03 -23.40 -11.16
N PRO A 227 -3.97 -22.59 -11.26
CA PRO A 227 -2.99 -22.77 -12.33
C PRO A 227 -2.26 -24.12 -12.17
N PRO A 228 -1.78 -24.74 -13.26
CA PRO A 228 -1.05 -26.01 -13.17
C PRO A 228 0.19 -25.87 -12.28
N PRO A 229 0.30 -26.62 -11.18
CA PRO A 229 1.29 -26.38 -10.13
C PRO A 229 2.62 -27.08 -10.43
N VAL A 230 3.11 -27.01 -11.67
CA VAL A 230 4.32 -27.71 -12.14
C VAL A 230 5.24 -26.78 -12.93
N ALA A 231 6.53 -27.13 -13.00
CA ALA A 231 7.58 -26.24 -13.52
C ALA A 231 7.41 -25.80 -14.98
N GLU A 232 6.67 -26.57 -15.78
CA GLU A 232 6.35 -26.26 -17.18
C GLU A 232 5.47 -25.02 -17.33
N TYR A 233 4.56 -24.80 -16.38
CA TYR A 233 3.61 -23.68 -16.38
C TYR A 233 3.93 -22.64 -15.30
N PHE A 234 5.05 -22.81 -14.59
CA PHE A 234 5.48 -21.90 -13.54
C PHE A 234 6.46 -20.86 -14.09
N PHE A 235 5.95 -19.67 -14.42
CA PHE A 235 6.75 -18.54 -14.90
C PHE A 235 7.10 -17.59 -13.73
N PRO A 236 8.38 -17.42 -13.35
CA PRO A 236 8.77 -16.53 -12.25
C PRO A 236 8.33 -15.08 -12.42
N SER A 237 8.23 -14.62 -13.67
CA SER A 237 7.69 -13.30 -14.04
C SER A 237 6.23 -13.09 -13.63
N ILE A 238 5.48 -14.18 -13.45
CA ILE A 238 4.08 -14.19 -12.99
C ILE A 238 4.03 -14.45 -11.48
N PHE A 239 4.50 -15.63 -11.05
CA PHE A 239 4.23 -16.17 -9.72
C PHE A 239 5.11 -15.59 -8.62
N THR A 240 6.31 -15.15 -8.96
CA THR A 240 7.31 -14.61 -8.03
C THR A 240 7.80 -13.25 -8.53
N ASN A 241 6.89 -12.46 -9.10
CA ASN A 241 7.22 -11.18 -9.72
C ASN A 241 7.88 -10.23 -8.70
N LYS A 242 9.10 -9.77 -8.99
CA LYS A 242 9.86 -8.93 -8.05
C LYS A 242 9.27 -7.54 -7.84
N ILE A 243 8.60 -6.96 -8.84
CA ILE A 243 7.90 -5.67 -8.67
C ILE A 243 6.73 -5.83 -7.69
N ALA A 244 5.91 -6.88 -7.85
CA ALA A 244 4.84 -7.19 -6.92
C ALA A 244 5.38 -7.48 -5.50
N THR A 245 6.47 -8.25 -5.40
CA THR A 245 7.14 -8.57 -4.13
C THR A 245 7.72 -7.32 -3.45
N GLN A 246 8.31 -6.40 -4.22
CA GLN A 246 8.81 -5.11 -3.71
C GLN A 246 7.68 -4.25 -3.14
N ILE A 247 6.56 -4.15 -3.85
CA ILE A 247 5.38 -3.39 -3.41
C ILE A 247 4.81 -4.01 -2.13
N THR A 248 4.56 -5.32 -2.14
CA THR A 248 3.98 -6.01 -0.98
C THR A 248 4.89 -5.97 0.25
N SER A 249 6.20 -6.13 0.07
CA SER A 249 7.18 -5.99 1.16
C SER A 249 7.21 -4.59 1.78
N SER A 250 6.95 -3.56 0.97
CA SER A 250 6.92 -2.17 1.45
C SER A 250 5.73 -1.85 2.34
N ILE A 251 4.67 -2.67 2.29
CA ILE A 251 3.45 -2.51 3.10
C ILE A 251 3.39 -3.52 4.24
N LEU A 252 3.71 -4.78 3.96
CA LEU A 252 3.52 -5.91 4.90
C LEU A 252 4.75 -6.15 5.78
N GLY A 253 5.88 -5.53 5.47
CA GLY A 253 7.18 -5.82 6.06
C GLY A 253 8.03 -6.74 5.17
N PRO A 254 9.32 -6.89 5.50
CA PRO A 254 10.24 -7.67 4.67
C PRO A 254 9.84 -9.15 4.63
N ARG A 255 10.02 -9.79 3.47
CA ARG A 255 9.82 -11.23 3.28
C ARG A 255 8.40 -11.70 3.63
N PRO A 256 7.35 -11.17 2.98
CA PRO A 256 5.97 -11.64 3.18
C PRO A 256 5.83 -13.13 2.83
N LYS A 257 4.78 -13.77 3.35
CA LYS A 257 4.46 -15.17 3.10
C LYS A 257 3.47 -15.33 1.96
N TRP A 258 3.82 -16.08 0.92
CA TRP A 258 2.90 -16.46 -0.14
C TRP A 258 2.27 -17.82 0.16
N THR A 259 1.02 -17.83 0.61
CA THR A 259 0.34 -19.05 1.09
C THR A 259 -0.91 -19.44 0.30
N PHE A 260 -1.34 -18.60 -0.65
CA PHE A 260 -2.49 -18.87 -1.52
C PHE A 260 -2.17 -18.59 -2.99
N CYS A 261 -2.55 -19.52 -3.87
CA CYS A 261 -2.42 -19.38 -5.31
C CYS A 261 -3.59 -20.05 -6.02
N SER A 262 -4.43 -19.24 -6.66
CA SER A 262 -5.55 -19.73 -7.49
C SER A 262 -5.79 -18.76 -8.65
N ALA A 263 -6.90 -18.92 -9.36
CA ALA A 263 -7.35 -18.01 -10.40
C ALA A 263 -8.88 -17.95 -10.45
N ASN A 264 -9.40 -16.84 -10.95
CA ASN A 264 -10.80 -16.67 -11.27
C ASN A 264 -10.95 -16.55 -12.79
N SER A 265 -11.84 -17.35 -13.36
CA SER A 265 -12.18 -17.34 -14.77
C SER A 265 -13.61 -16.85 -14.93
N ALA A 266 -13.78 -15.66 -15.53
CA ALA A 266 -15.12 -15.26 -15.96
C ALA A 266 -15.42 -15.95 -17.29
N MET A 267 -16.40 -16.82 -17.26
CA MET A 267 -16.81 -17.62 -18.39
C MET A 267 -17.76 -16.81 -19.27
N PRO A 268 -17.63 -16.91 -20.61
CA PRO A 268 -18.66 -16.38 -21.51
C PRO A 268 -19.99 -17.14 -21.26
N PRO A 269 -21.13 -16.58 -21.70
CA PRO A 269 -22.44 -17.20 -21.52
C PRO A 269 -22.43 -18.65 -22.04
N SER A 270 -22.92 -19.59 -21.24
CA SER A 270 -23.03 -21.01 -21.63
C SER A 270 -24.22 -21.28 -22.57
N SER A 271 -25.27 -20.48 -22.48
CA SER A 271 -26.41 -20.48 -23.38
C SER A 271 -27.12 -19.11 -23.38
N PRO A 272 -27.96 -18.81 -24.39
CA PRO A 272 -28.79 -17.60 -24.40
C PRO A 272 -29.76 -17.50 -23.21
N ASP A 273 -30.15 -18.65 -22.63
CA ASP A 273 -31.14 -18.75 -21.56
C ASP A 273 -30.53 -18.66 -20.15
N SER A 274 -29.20 -18.59 -20.05
CA SER A 274 -28.45 -18.48 -18.79
C SER A 274 -27.59 -17.22 -18.80
N PRO A 275 -28.18 -16.03 -18.57
CA PRO A 275 -27.45 -14.78 -18.64
C PRO A 275 -26.33 -14.73 -17.58
N PRO A 276 -25.12 -14.26 -17.92
CA PRO A 276 -24.03 -14.19 -16.94
C PRO A 276 -24.37 -13.18 -15.84
N GLN A 277 -24.05 -13.55 -14.59
CA GLN A 277 -24.50 -12.82 -13.40
C GLN A 277 -23.34 -12.10 -12.71
N ARG A 278 -23.65 -10.92 -12.17
CA ARG A 278 -22.75 -10.17 -11.30
C ARG A 278 -22.73 -10.82 -9.92
N GLN A 279 -21.54 -10.95 -9.32
CA GLN A 279 -21.41 -11.36 -7.92
C GLN A 279 -21.92 -10.25 -6.97
N PRO A 280 -22.37 -10.56 -5.75
CA PRO A 280 -22.57 -9.52 -4.75
C PRO A 280 -21.26 -8.77 -4.48
N VAL A 281 -21.35 -7.50 -4.05
CA VAL A 281 -20.15 -6.81 -3.54
C VAL A 281 -19.73 -7.52 -2.26
N HIS A 282 -18.47 -7.92 -2.18
CA HIS A 282 -17.92 -8.66 -1.06
C HIS A 282 -16.49 -8.23 -0.74
N SER A 283 -16.01 -8.66 0.43
CA SER A 283 -14.59 -8.68 0.79
C SER A 283 -14.15 -10.14 0.89
N ASP A 284 -12.92 -10.44 0.47
CA ASP A 284 -12.33 -11.78 0.63
C ASP A 284 -11.95 -12.08 2.10
N ALA A 285 -12.00 -11.07 2.98
CA ALA A 285 -11.70 -11.20 4.40
C ALA A 285 -13.00 -11.32 5.21
N ASP A 286 -13.68 -12.48 5.09
CA ASP A 286 -14.96 -12.78 5.74
C ASP A 286 -14.84 -13.34 7.17
N PHE A 287 -13.71 -13.07 7.82
CA PHE A 287 -13.31 -13.55 9.15
C PHE A 287 -12.86 -12.38 10.03
N ASP A 288 -12.63 -12.63 11.32
CA ASP A 288 -12.12 -11.60 12.23
C ASP A 288 -10.64 -11.30 11.93
N HIS A 289 -10.37 -10.09 11.45
CA HIS A 289 -9.08 -9.75 10.85
C HIS A 289 -8.56 -8.40 11.35
N PRO A 290 -7.23 -8.16 11.31
CA PRO A 290 -6.67 -6.86 11.69
C PRO A 290 -7.24 -5.68 10.88
N HIS A 291 -7.33 -4.51 11.53
CA HIS A 291 -7.72 -3.24 10.88
C HIS A 291 -6.58 -2.57 10.10
N HIS A 292 -5.36 -3.08 10.19
CA HIS A 292 -4.21 -2.65 9.40
C HIS A 292 -3.88 -3.72 8.34
N PRO A 293 -3.12 -3.38 7.28
CA PRO A 293 -2.76 -4.33 6.24
C PRO A 293 -2.02 -5.55 6.82
N PHE A 294 -2.56 -6.73 6.55
CA PHE A 294 -1.99 -8.03 6.94
C PHE A 294 -1.89 -8.99 5.75
N ALA A 295 -2.63 -8.72 4.67
CA ALA A 295 -2.65 -9.52 3.45
C ALA A 295 -2.90 -8.63 2.23
N LEU A 296 -2.12 -8.83 1.17
CA LEU A 296 -2.29 -8.18 -0.13
C LEU A 296 -2.48 -9.24 -1.21
N VAL A 297 -3.51 -9.06 -2.03
CA VAL A 297 -3.78 -9.88 -3.20
C VAL A 297 -3.02 -9.32 -4.40
N VAL A 298 -2.29 -10.18 -5.08
CA VAL A 298 -1.63 -9.91 -6.35
C VAL A 298 -2.45 -10.58 -7.45
N ASN A 299 -3.15 -9.77 -8.24
CA ASN A 299 -3.93 -10.23 -9.37
C ASN A 299 -3.17 -10.02 -10.69
N VAL A 300 -3.09 -11.07 -11.50
CA VAL A 300 -2.41 -11.05 -12.80
C VAL A 300 -3.38 -11.51 -13.89
N PRO A 301 -3.91 -10.59 -14.72
CA PRO A 301 -4.79 -10.96 -15.81
C PRO A 301 -4.01 -11.60 -16.96
N LEU A 302 -4.49 -12.75 -17.46
CA LEU A 302 -3.87 -13.43 -18.60
C LEU A 302 -4.29 -12.84 -19.95
N VAL A 303 -5.37 -12.05 -19.96
CA VAL A 303 -5.88 -11.28 -21.11
C VAL A 303 -6.19 -9.86 -20.66
N THR A 304 -6.37 -8.92 -21.59
CA THR A 304 -6.85 -7.58 -21.21
C THR A 304 -8.25 -7.70 -20.61
N MET A 305 -8.44 -7.21 -19.39
CA MET A 305 -9.73 -7.15 -18.74
C MET A 305 -10.41 -5.83 -19.09
N THR A 306 -11.65 -5.90 -19.53
CA THR A 306 -12.50 -4.76 -19.90
C THR A 306 -13.86 -4.92 -19.23
N PRO A 307 -14.65 -3.84 -19.11
CA PRO A 307 -16.02 -3.95 -18.63
C PRO A 307 -16.85 -5.02 -19.35
N ARG A 308 -16.61 -5.18 -20.66
CA ARG A 308 -17.33 -6.13 -21.52
C ARG A 308 -17.00 -7.59 -21.18
N ASN A 309 -15.73 -7.94 -20.96
CA ASN A 309 -15.32 -9.32 -20.65
C ASN A 309 -15.22 -9.59 -19.14
N GLY A 310 -15.84 -8.74 -18.32
CA GLY A 310 -15.98 -8.94 -16.89
C GLY A 310 -14.73 -8.56 -16.08
N SER A 311 -14.14 -7.39 -16.34
CA SER A 311 -13.18 -6.79 -15.39
C SER A 311 -13.86 -6.53 -14.04
N THR A 312 -13.10 -6.69 -12.96
CA THR A 312 -13.61 -6.58 -11.59
C THR A 312 -14.17 -5.20 -11.31
N GLU A 313 -15.34 -5.13 -10.67
CA GLU A 313 -15.85 -3.89 -10.10
C GLU A 313 -15.16 -3.64 -8.76
N LEU A 314 -14.67 -2.42 -8.54
CA LEU A 314 -13.84 -2.04 -7.41
C LEU A 314 -14.47 -0.87 -6.64
N TRP A 315 -14.37 -0.93 -5.32
CA TRP A 315 -14.79 0.15 -4.42
C TRP A 315 -13.59 0.70 -3.67
N LEU A 316 -12.84 1.58 -4.33
CA LEU A 316 -11.57 2.10 -3.83
C LEU A 316 -11.73 2.78 -2.46
N GLY A 317 -10.79 2.54 -1.54
CA GLY A 317 -10.76 3.09 -0.19
C GLY A 317 -11.61 2.35 0.85
N THR A 318 -12.37 1.32 0.45
CA THR A 318 -13.25 0.57 1.37
C THR A 318 -12.52 -0.41 2.29
N HIS A 319 -11.24 -0.70 2.04
CA HIS A 319 -10.39 -1.49 2.94
C HIS A 319 -10.28 -0.87 4.34
N HIS A 320 -10.44 0.45 4.48
CA HIS A 320 -10.53 1.15 5.78
C HIS A 320 -11.86 0.94 6.51
N LEU A 321 -12.90 0.54 5.79
CA LEU A 321 -14.25 0.34 6.31
C LEU A 321 -14.54 -1.14 6.59
N SER A 322 -13.66 -2.03 6.13
CA SER A 322 -13.92 -3.47 6.18
C SER A 322 -13.68 -4.04 7.57
N ASN A 323 -14.69 -4.74 8.06
CA ASN A 323 -14.69 -5.61 9.23
C ASN A 323 -15.96 -6.47 9.18
N LEU A 324 -16.07 -7.48 10.05
CA LEU A 324 -17.22 -8.38 10.10
C LEU A 324 -18.58 -7.66 10.24
N SER A 325 -18.64 -6.51 10.93
CA SER A 325 -19.91 -5.77 11.08
C SER A 325 -20.41 -5.15 9.77
N ALA A 326 -19.53 -4.98 8.78
CA ALA A 326 -19.89 -4.49 7.45
C ALA A 326 -20.54 -5.57 6.57
N GLN A 327 -20.38 -6.84 6.95
CA GLN A 327 -20.73 -7.99 6.12
C GLN A 327 -22.05 -8.65 6.56
N GLU A 328 -22.63 -9.42 5.64
CA GLU A 328 -23.80 -10.29 5.78
C GLU A 328 -23.36 -11.75 5.67
N GLY A 329 -24.12 -12.66 6.27
CA GLY A 329 -23.80 -14.08 6.33
C GLY A 329 -22.75 -14.42 7.39
N ALA A 330 -22.86 -15.60 7.97
CA ALA A 330 -21.79 -16.15 8.80
C ALA A 330 -20.61 -16.60 7.92
N HIS A 331 -19.39 -16.68 8.50
CA HIS A 331 -18.24 -17.27 7.81
C HIS A 331 -18.59 -18.67 7.28
N GLY A 332 -18.25 -18.96 6.03
CA GLY A 332 -18.55 -20.24 5.39
C GLY A 332 -19.92 -20.34 4.70
N GLU A 333 -20.86 -19.41 4.94
CA GLU A 333 -22.14 -19.38 4.23
C GLU A 333 -22.00 -18.88 2.78
N ARG A 334 -22.99 -19.20 1.93
CA ARG A 334 -23.02 -18.71 0.54
C ARG A 334 -23.10 -17.17 0.44
N ALA A 335 -23.62 -16.51 1.47
CA ALA A 335 -23.69 -15.06 1.57
C ALA A 335 -22.45 -14.44 2.23
N SER A 336 -21.50 -15.25 2.72
CA SER A 336 -20.35 -14.74 3.46
C SER A 336 -19.52 -13.76 2.64
N GLY A 337 -18.91 -12.80 3.34
CA GLY A 337 -18.17 -11.71 2.72
C GLY A 337 -19.05 -10.60 2.12
N ARG A 338 -20.35 -10.84 1.88
CA ARG A 338 -21.25 -9.87 1.20
C ARG A 338 -21.40 -8.60 2.01
N ILE A 339 -21.24 -7.45 1.38
CA ILE A 339 -21.39 -6.15 2.04
C ILE A 339 -22.87 -5.75 2.17
N LYS A 340 -23.24 -5.25 3.36
CA LYS A 340 -24.58 -4.75 3.66
C LYS A 340 -25.00 -3.63 2.71
N GLN A 341 -26.21 -3.73 2.14
CA GLN A 341 -26.71 -2.78 1.14
C GLN A 341 -26.65 -1.31 1.61
N ARG A 342 -27.04 -1.04 2.86
CA ARG A 342 -27.00 0.31 3.45
C ARG A 342 -25.59 0.95 3.43
N LEU A 343 -24.53 0.14 3.51
CA LEU A 343 -23.16 0.62 3.49
C LEU A 343 -22.69 0.90 2.07
N LEU A 344 -23.14 0.09 1.11
CA LEU A 344 -22.91 0.35 -0.32
C LEU A 344 -23.57 1.66 -0.75
N ASP A 345 -24.80 1.90 -0.31
CA ASP A 345 -25.53 3.12 -0.62
C ASP A 345 -24.85 4.34 0.00
N ALA A 346 -24.47 4.28 1.28
CA ALA A 346 -23.69 5.34 1.92
C ALA A 346 -22.34 5.59 1.22
N ARG A 347 -21.65 4.53 0.79
CA ARG A 347 -20.36 4.66 0.10
C ARG A 347 -20.50 5.30 -1.28
N LYS A 348 -21.58 5.04 -2.02
CA LYS A 348 -21.84 5.68 -3.32
C LYS A 348 -21.93 7.20 -3.24
N GLU A 349 -22.49 7.73 -2.15
CA GLU A 349 -22.59 9.18 -1.92
C GLU A 349 -21.20 9.83 -1.74
N GLU A 350 -20.23 9.09 -1.20
CA GLU A 350 -18.86 9.56 -1.00
C GLU A 350 -17.97 9.30 -2.24
N ARG A 351 -17.88 8.03 -2.65
CA ARG A 351 -17.10 7.52 -3.79
C ARG A 351 -17.67 6.18 -4.24
N GLY A 352 -18.39 6.19 -5.37
CA GLY A 352 -18.99 5.01 -5.98
C GLY A 352 -17.98 3.99 -6.55
N PRO A 353 -18.47 2.88 -7.12
CA PRO A 353 -17.61 1.88 -7.75
C PRO A 353 -17.04 2.34 -9.11
N CYS A 354 -15.94 1.72 -9.52
CA CYS A 354 -15.46 1.73 -10.90
C CYS A 354 -15.33 0.31 -11.44
N GLN A 355 -15.29 0.16 -12.76
CA GLN A 355 -14.97 -1.09 -13.43
C GLN A 355 -13.86 -0.80 -14.47
N PRO A 356 -12.59 -0.76 -14.07
CA PRO A 356 -11.53 -0.26 -14.93
C PRO A 356 -11.19 -1.25 -16.06
N VAL A 357 -10.54 -0.74 -17.10
CA VAL A 357 -9.79 -1.57 -18.05
C VAL A 357 -8.42 -1.86 -17.46
N VAL A 358 -8.04 -3.13 -17.39
CA VAL A 358 -6.71 -3.57 -16.94
C VAL A 358 -6.04 -4.29 -18.10
N LYS A 359 -4.97 -3.71 -18.64
CA LYS A 359 -4.27 -4.26 -19.81
C LYS A 359 -3.58 -5.58 -19.47
N LYS A 360 -3.51 -6.50 -20.45
CA LYS A 360 -2.59 -7.64 -20.39
C LYS A 360 -1.18 -7.14 -20.08
N GLY A 361 -0.41 -7.92 -19.31
CA GLY A 361 0.91 -7.51 -18.82
C GLY A 361 0.88 -6.73 -17.51
N SER A 362 -0.28 -6.27 -17.05
CA SER A 362 -0.40 -5.56 -15.78
C SER A 362 -0.36 -6.49 -14.57
N ILE A 363 0.00 -5.94 -13.42
CA ILE A 363 -0.26 -6.52 -12.10
C ILE A 363 -1.15 -5.57 -11.32
N VAL A 364 -2.16 -6.11 -10.65
CA VAL A 364 -2.98 -5.37 -9.69
C VAL A 364 -2.62 -5.84 -8.29
N VAL A 365 -2.19 -4.93 -7.42
CA VAL A 365 -1.97 -5.23 -6.00
C VAL A 365 -3.09 -4.57 -5.23
N ARG A 366 -3.82 -5.33 -4.42
CA ARG A 366 -4.96 -4.84 -3.64
C ARG A 366 -4.97 -5.38 -2.22
N ASP A 367 -5.53 -4.62 -1.30
CA ASP A 367 -5.81 -5.08 0.05
C ASP A 367 -6.87 -6.20 0.02
N LEU A 368 -6.64 -7.29 0.77
CA LEU A 368 -7.60 -8.40 0.87
C LEU A 368 -8.99 -7.93 1.31
N ARG A 369 -9.02 -6.84 2.09
CA ARG A 369 -10.22 -6.25 2.67
C ARG A 369 -11.01 -5.36 1.71
N LEU A 370 -10.45 -5.04 0.54
CA LEU A 370 -11.08 -4.14 -0.42
C LEU A 370 -12.39 -4.73 -0.95
N TRP A 371 -13.47 -3.95 -0.91
CA TRP A 371 -14.75 -4.39 -1.44
C TRP A 371 -14.71 -4.42 -2.98
N HIS A 372 -15.23 -5.50 -3.54
CA HIS A 372 -15.23 -5.71 -4.98
C HIS A 372 -16.34 -6.68 -5.41
N ALA A 373 -16.56 -6.81 -6.72
CA ALA A 373 -17.45 -7.80 -7.29
C ALA A 373 -16.94 -8.33 -8.63
N GLY A 374 -17.03 -9.64 -8.84
CA GLY A 374 -16.89 -10.24 -10.16
C GLY A 374 -18.04 -9.83 -11.07
N MET A 375 -17.70 -9.32 -12.25
CA MET A 375 -18.67 -8.83 -13.24
C MET A 375 -18.94 -9.88 -14.33
N PRO A 376 -20.15 -9.88 -14.93
CA PRO A 376 -20.49 -10.70 -16.09
C PRO A 376 -19.46 -10.59 -17.21
N ASN A 377 -19.09 -11.72 -17.82
CA ASN A 377 -18.39 -11.74 -19.09
C ASN A 377 -19.41 -11.83 -20.23
N LEU A 378 -19.50 -10.76 -21.03
CA LEU A 378 -20.42 -10.61 -22.16
C LEU A 378 -19.73 -10.87 -23.51
N SER A 379 -18.49 -11.36 -23.50
CA SER A 379 -17.83 -11.85 -24.70
C SER A 379 -18.51 -13.11 -25.20
N ALA A 380 -18.45 -13.34 -26.52
CA ALA A 380 -19.10 -14.50 -27.13
C ALA A 380 -18.40 -15.82 -26.78
N ASP A 381 -17.07 -15.85 -26.79
CA ASP A 381 -16.29 -17.09 -26.63
C ASP A 381 -14.98 -16.92 -25.84
N GLU A 382 -14.64 -15.69 -25.47
CA GLU A 382 -13.42 -15.40 -24.72
C GLU A 382 -13.59 -15.79 -23.25
N VAL A 383 -12.77 -16.73 -22.76
CA VAL A 383 -12.61 -16.97 -21.32
C VAL A 383 -11.63 -15.95 -20.76
N ARG A 384 -12.05 -15.19 -19.76
CA ARG A 384 -11.20 -14.19 -19.10
C ARG A 384 -10.59 -14.81 -17.85
N VAL A 385 -9.33 -15.22 -17.91
CA VAL A 385 -8.60 -15.77 -16.76
C VAL A 385 -7.82 -14.67 -16.03
N MET A 386 -7.94 -14.63 -14.70
CA MET A 386 -7.14 -13.75 -13.83
C MET A 386 -6.61 -14.55 -12.65
N LEU A 387 -5.28 -14.62 -12.52
CA LEU A 387 -4.62 -15.25 -11.38
C LEU A 387 -4.82 -14.41 -10.11
N ALA A 388 -4.78 -15.07 -8.96
CA ALA A 388 -4.85 -14.45 -7.64
C ALA A 388 -3.87 -15.14 -6.70
N PHE A 389 -2.91 -14.37 -6.21
CA PHE A 389 -1.96 -14.79 -5.17
C PHE A 389 -2.19 -13.94 -3.93
N ILE A 390 -1.98 -14.48 -2.73
CA ILE A 390 -2.06 -13.68 -1.51
C ILE A 390 -0.71 -13.71 -0.79
N HIS A 391 -0.15 -12.52 -0.60
CA HIS A 391 1.01 -12.29 0.26
C HIS A 391 0.51 -11.84 1.63
N PHE A 392 0.86 -12.58 2.67
CA PHE A 392 0.57 -12.26 4.06
C PHE A 392 1.79 -11.63 4.73
N ALA A 393 1.54 -10.78 5.72
CA ALA A 393 2.60 -10.23 6.53
C ALA A 393 3.37 -11.35 7.26
N PRO A 394 4.70 -11.22 7.47
CA PRO A 394 5.49 -12.27 8.10
C PRO A 394 4.99 -12.67 9.49
N TRP A 395 4.49 -11.68 10.25
CA TRP A 395 3.95 -11.85 11.60
C TRP A 395 2.54 -12.46 11.64
N TYR A 396 1.82 -12.49 10.50
CA TYR A 396 0.45 -12.99 10.46
C TYR A 396 0.47 -14.53 10.41
N ARG A 397 -0.14 -15.19 11.40
CA ARG A 397 -0.03 -16.64 11.62
C ARG A 397 -0.96 -17.47 10.73
N ASN A 398 -1.01 -17.16 9.43
CA ASN A 398 -1.73 -17.98 8.47
C ASN A 398 -1.03 -19.35 8.30
N PRO A 399 -1.76 -20.47 8.46
CA PRO A 399 -1.18 -21.81 8.44
C PRO A 399 -1.10 -22.43 7.04
N MET A 400 -1.77 -21.84 6.05
CA MET A 400 -1.86 -22.41 4.72
C MET A 400 -0.49 -22.57 4.07
N ARG A 401 -0.39 -23.60 3.24
CA ARG A 401 0.79 -23.95 2.47
C ARG A 401 0.37 -24.18 1.03
N LEU A 402 1.21 -23.78 0.08
CA LEU A 402 0.99 -24.09 -1.32
C LEU A 402 1.28 -25.57 -1.57
N ARG A 403 0.54 -26.21 -2.47
CA ARG A 403 0.85 -27.57 -2.90
C ARG A 403 1.40 -27.53 -4.32
N LEU A 404 2.72 -27.72 -4.47
CA LEU A 404 3.44 -27.58 -5.75
C LEU A 404 4.20 -28.85 -6.11
N GLY A 405 4.38 -29.07 -7.41
CA GLY A 405 5.23 -30.11 -7.96
C GLY A 405 6.68 -29.95 -7.49
N GLU A 406 7.36 -31.06 -7.18
CA GLU A 406 8.76 -31.02 -6.78
C GLU A 406 9.67 -30.34 -7.81
N ASP A 407 9.29 -30.42 -9.09
CA ASP A 407 9.98 -29.78 -10.21
C ASP A 407 9.97 -28.23 -10.12
N VAL A 408 9.08 -27.64 -9.31
CA VAL A 408 8.99 -26.18 -9.09
C VAL A 408 10.05 -25.67 -8.11
N LYS A 409 10.68 -26.52 -7.28
CA LYS A 409 11.68 -26.11 -6.26
C LYS A 409 12.71 -25.11 -6.80
N GLY A 410 13.40 -25.49 -7.89
CA GLY A 410 14.43 -24.65 -8.51
C GLY A 410 13.90 -23.35 -9.14
N ARG A 411 12.59 -23.22 -9.36
CA ARG A 411 11.97 -21.98 -9.88
C ARG A 411 11.79 -20.92 -8.81
N ILE A 412 11.71 -21.28 -7.53
CA ILE A 412 11.43 -20.33 -6.44
C ILE A 412 12.64 -20.05 -5.54
N GLU A 413 13.72 -20.83 -5.64
CA GLU A 413 14.94 -20.65 -4.81
C GLU A 413 15.50 -19.23 -4.85
N HIS A 414 15.47 -18.60 -6.03
CA HIS A 414 16.00 -17.25 -6.26
C HIS A 414 15.27 -16.13 -5.50
N VAL A 415 14.07 -16.37 -4.97
CA VAL A 415 13.30 -15.39 -4.17
C VAL A 415 13.26 -15.70 -2.67
N SER A 416 13.93 -16.76 -2.21
CA SER A 416 13.86 -17.22 -0.81
C SER A 416 14.22 -16.15 0.25
N GLY A 417 15.06 -15.17 -0.10
CA GLY A 417 15.41 -14.02 0.76
C GLY A 417 14.41 -12.86 0.73
N GLU A 418 13.53 -12.82 -0.28
CA GLU A 418 12.59 -11.72 -0.55
C GLU A 418 11.13 -12.11 -0.32
N LEU A 419 10.80 -13.41 -0.45
CA LEU A 419 9.46 -13.97 -0.33
C LEU A 419 9.55 -15.32 0.38
N ASP A 420 8.74 -15.52 1.41
CA ASP A 420 8.59 -16.82 2.05
C ASP A 420 7.50 -17.62 1.35
N VAL A 421 7.82 -18.83 0.92
CA VAL A 421 6.89 -19.67 0.14
C VAL A 421 6.78 -21.02 0.86
N PRO A 422 5.87 -21.15 1.85
CA PRO A 422 5.61 -22.43 2.49
C PRO A 422 4.92 -23.37 1.50
N VAL A 423 5.58 -24.49 1.19
CA VAL A 423 5.12 -25.46 0.19
C VAL A 423 5.07 -26.88 0.77
N ASP A 424 4.03 -27.62 0.40
CA ASP A 424 3.96 -29.07 0.45
C ASP A 424 4.32 -29.62 -0.93
N TRP A 425 5.48 -30.27 -1.01
CA TRP A 425 6.07 -30.77 -2.24
C TRP A 425 5.46 -32.10 -2.63
N VAL A 426 5.02 -32.22 -3.88
CA VAL A 426 4.29 -33.37 -4.40
C VAL A 426 4.87 -33.84 -5.72
N GLY A 427 4.81 -35.16 -5.98
CA GLY A 427 5.23 -35.71 -7.27
C GLY A 427 4.45 -35.08 -8.44
N ARG A 428 5.13 -34.87 -9.56
CA ARG A 428 4.56 -34.17 -10.73
C ARG A 428 3.24 -34.78 -11.23
N GLU A 429 3.18 -36.09 -11.39
CA GLU A 429 1.99 -36.78 -11.90
C GLU A 429 0.82 -36.71 -10.90
N GLU A 430 1.12 -36.84 -9.60
CA GLU A 430 0.11 -36.74 -8.53
C GLU A 430 -0.49 -35.32 -8.51
N VAL A 431 0.35 -34.29 -8.52
CA VAL A 431 -0.14 -32.91 -8.44
C VAL A 431 -0.93 -32.51 -9.69
N LEU A 432 -0.55 -32.99 -10.87
CA LEU A 432 -1.31 -32.80 -12.11
C LEU A 432 -2.63 -33.59 -12.15
N GLY A 433 -2.69 -34.75 -11.49
CA GLY A 433 -3.93 -35.52 -11.36
C GLY A 433 -4.98 -34.81 -10.50
N GLU A 434 -4.57 -33.93 -9.59
CA GLU A 434 -5.43 -33.41 -8.53
C GLU A 434 -5.74 -31.91 -8.63
N TYR A 435 -4.92 -31.08 -9.29
CA TYR A 435 -5.05 -29.62 -9.20
C TYR A 435 -6.40 -29.04 -9.62
N LEU A 436 -7.09 -29.64 -10.60
CA LEU A 436 -8.44 -29.21 -11.02
C LEU A 436 -9.55 -29.65 -10.07
N ARG A 437 -9.25 -30.47 -9.06
CA ARG A 437 -10.20 -31.03 -8.08
C ARG A 437 -9.94 -30.51 -6.66
N ARG A 438 -9.13 -29.45 -6.53
CA ARG A 438 -8.83 -28.83 -5.23
C ARG A 438 -10.03 -28.05 -4.70
N GLY A 439 -9.97 -27.76 -3.40
CA GLY A 439 -10.95 -26.91 -2.75
C GLY A 439 -11.06 -25.52 -3.40
N PHE A 440 -12.24 -24.94 -3.36
CA PHE A 440 -12.55 -23.59 -3.82
C PHE A 440 -13.32 -22.82 -2.73
N GLY A 441 -13.44 -21.50 -2.88
CA GLY A 441 -14.16 -20.63 -1.94
C GLY A 441 -13.74 -20.83 -0.48
N ASN A 442 -14.73 -21.11 0.38
CA ASN A 442 -14.57 -21.22 1.84
C ASN A 442 -13.79 -22.46 2.33
N SER A 443 -13.21 -23.25 1.42
CA SER A 443 -12.26 -24.31 1.79
C SER A 443 -10.89 -23.77 2.20
N TYR A 444 -10.59 -22.51 1.89
CA TYR A 444 -9.36 -21.83 2.30
C TYR A 444 -9.57 -21.06 3.60
N ASP A 445 -8.65 -21.24 4.55
CA ASP A 445 -8.62 -20.51 5.81
C ASP A 445 -7.58 -19.38 5.75
N PHE A 446 -8.07 -18.16 5.55
CA PHE A 446 -7.25 -16.94 5.55
C PHE A 446 -7.05 -16.35 6.95
N GLY A 447 -7.61 -16.99 7.97
CA GLY A 447 -7.43 -16.64 9.37
C GLY A 447 -5.99 -16.83 9.84
N GLN A 448 -5.81 -16.57 11.13
CA GLN A 448 -4.56 -16.78 11.84
C GLN A 448 -4.77 -17.74 13.01
N GLU A 449 -3.79 -18.59 13.26
CA GLU A 449 -3.78 -19.45 14.43
C GLU A 449 -3.70 -18.63 15.73
N ALA A 450 -4.24 -19.20 16.81
CA ALA A 450 -4.36 -18.56 18.13
C ALA A 450 -3.00 -18.24 18.78
#